data_AF-C6SA97-F1
#
_entry.id   AF-C6SA97-F1
#
_cell.length_a   1.000
_cell.length_b   1.000
_cell.length_c   1.000
_cell.angle_alpha   90.00
_cell.angle_beta   90.00
_cell.angle_gamma   90.00
#
_symmetry.space_group_name_H-M   'P 1'
#
loop_
_entity.id
_entity.type
_entity.pdbx_description
1 polymer ?
#
loop_
_entity_poly.entity_id
_entity_poly.type
_entity_poly.pdbx_seq_one_letter_code
_entity_poly.pdbx_strand_id
1 'polypeptide(L)'
;MQENPTVWLFDLDNTLHNADAGLFTLINRAMTRYMARRLKLSESAASDLRQDYWHRYGATLAGLQIHHPEIDIAEFLRESHPIDAILTRLHGHA
;
A
#
# COMPACT_ATOMS: atom_id res chain seq x y z
N MET A 1 31.15 22.29 19.14
CA MET A 1 30.27 21.10 19.17
C MET A 1 29.21 21.33 18.11
N GLN A 2 29.02 20.40 17.17
CA GLN A 2 27.92 20.50 16.21
C GLN A 2 26.64 20.12 16.96
N GLU A 3 25.69 21.04 17.13
CA GLU A 3 24.39 20.68 17.70
C GLU A 3 23.57 19.95 16.64
N ASN A 4 23.16 18.73 16.94
CA ASN A 4 22.21 18.00 16.10
C ASN A 4 20.79 18.40 16.51
N PRO A 5 19.95 18.84 15.56
CA PRO A 5 18.56 19.18 15.86
C PRO A 5 17.78 17.92 16.30
N THR A 6 16.88 18.09 17.27
CA THR A 6 15.92 17.05 17.64
C THR A 6 15.00 16.75 16.46
N VAL A 7 14.86 15.47 16.10
CA VAL A 7 13.97 14.99 15.04
C VAL A 7 12.84 14.18 15.65
N TRP A 8 11.60 14.49 15.27
CA TRP A 8 10.41 13.72 15.63
C TRP A 8 9.92 12.94 14.42
N LEU A 9 9.78 11.63 14.57
CA LEU A 9 9.24 10.73 13.56
C LEU A 9 7.84 10.31 14.01
N PHE A 10 6.85 10.57 13.16
CA PHE A 10 5.47 10.12 13.37
C PHE A 10 5.12 9.13 12.28
N ASP A 11 4.62 7.98 12.70
CA ASP A 11 3.92 7.08 11.81
C ASP A 11 2.55 7.68 11.43
N LEU A 12 2.02 7.31 10.26
CA LEU A 12 0.80 7.90 9.71
C LEU A 12 -0.43 7.02 9.98
N ASP A 13 -0.36 5.77 9.57
CA ASP A 13 -1.47 4.82 9.58
C ASP A 13 -1.67 4.23 10.98
N ASN A 14 -2.88 4.34 11.53
CA ASN A 14 -3.21 3.93 12.91
C ASN A 14 -2.39 4.64 14.01
N THR A 15 -1.65 5.69 13.65
CA THR A 15 -1.02 6.63 14.57
C THR A 15 -1.69 8.00 14.48
N LEU A 16 -1.73 8.62 13.29
CA LEU A 16 -2.37 9.94 13.09
C LEU A 16 -3.82 9.84 12.57
N HIS A 17 -4.19 8.71 11.96
CA HIS A 17 -5.55 8.49 11.43
C HIS A 17 -5.96 7.02 11.50
N ASN A 18 -7.26 6.74 11.50
CA ASN A 18 -7.78 5.37 11.55
C ASN A 18 -7.74 4.70 10.16
N ALA A 19 -6.61 4.11 9.79
CA ALA A 19 -6.50 3.41 8.51
C ALA A 19 -7.32 2.11 8.48
N ASP A 20 -7.47 1.47 9.65
CA ASP A 20 -8.26 0.24 9.84
C ASP A 20 -9.77 0.44 9.62
N ALA A 21 -10.26 1.68 9.69
CA ALA A 21 -11.66 2.04 9.43
C ALA A 21 -12.11 1.84 7.96
N GLY A 22 -11.30 1.16 7.14
CA GLY A 22 -11.66 0.70 5.80
C GLY A 22 -10.77 1.24 4.69
N LEU A 23 -9.80 2.11 5.01
CA LEU A 23 -8.83 2.62 4.03
C LEU A 23 -7.95 1.48 3.51
N PHE A 24 -7.39 0.65 4.42
CA PHE A 24 -6.61 -0.52 4.00
C PHE A 24 -7.44 -1.51 3.20
N THR A 25 -8.71 -1.73 3.54
CA THR A 25 -9.60 -2.60 2.76
C THR A 25 -9.76 -2.11 1.32
N LEU A 26 -9.92 -0.79 1.12
CA LEU A 26 -10.01 -0.19 -0.21
C LEU A 26 -8.72 -0.39 -1.02
N ILE A 27 -7.57 -0.04 -0.43
CA ILE A 27 -6.26 -0.11 -1.09
C ILE A 27 -5.89 -1.56 -1.38
N ASN A 28 -6.08 -2.49 -0.42
CA ASN A 28 -5.79 -3.91 -0.60
C ASN A 28 -6.60 -4.52 -1.74
N ARG A 29 -7.89 -4.21 -1.85
CA ARG A 29 -8.72 -4.68 -2.97
C ARG A 29 -8.29 -4.07 -4.31
N ALA A 30 -7.86 -2.81 -4.32
CA ALA A 30 -7.34 -2.17 -5.53
C ALA A 30 -6.02 -2.83 -5.99
N MET A 31 -5.07 -3.06 -5.06
CA MET A 31 -3.83 -3.82 -5.31
C MET A 31 -4.11 -5.22 -5.85
N THR A 32 -4.97 -5.99 -5.17
CA THR A 32 -5.32 -7.36 -5.58
C THR A 32 -5.89 -7.37 -7.00
N ARG A 33 -6.83 -6.47 -7.34
CA ARG A 33 -7.40 -6.39 -8.68
C ARG A 33 -6.37 -6.00 -9.74
N TYR A 34 -5.46 -5.08 -9.44
CA TYR A 34 -4.37 -4.72 -10.34
C TYR A 34 -3.47 -5.93 -10.62
N MET A 35 -2.99 -6.59 -9.55
CA MET A 35 -2.11 -7.76 -9.65
C MET A 35 -2.78 -8.90 -10.42
N ALA A 36 -4.06 -9.18 -10.15
CA ALA A 36 -4.83 -10.20 -10.87
C ALA A 36 -4.84 -9.93 -12.39
N ARG A 37 -5.12 -8.69 -12.80
CA ARG A 37 -5.12 -8.31 -14.23
C ARG A 37 -3.74 -8.40 -14.86
N ARG A 38 -2.72 -7.81 -14.23
CA ARG A 38 -1.38 -7.69 -14.80
C ARG A 38 -0.62 -9.01 -14.85
N LEU A 39 -0.77 -9.83 -13.82
CA LEU A 39 -0.11 -11.12 -13.70
C LEU A 39 -0.97 -12.29 -14.21
N LYS A 40 -2.18 -12.01 -14.69
CA LYS A 40 -3.15 -13.01 -15.18
C LYS A 40 -3.45 -14.10 -14.14
N LEU A 41 -3.65 -13.65 -12.89
CA LEU A 41 -3.97 -14.51 -11.75
C LEU A 41 -5.47 -14.46 -11.45
N SER A 42 -5.97 -15.48 -10.76
CA SER A 42 -7.25 -15.35 -10.07
C SER A 42 -7.16 -14.28 -8.97
N GLU A 43 -8.29 -13.71 -8.58
CA GLU A 43 -8.33 -12.72 -7.51
C GLU A 43 -7.81 -13.29 -6.18
N SER A 44 -8.10 -14.57 -5.89
CA SER A 44 -7.57 -15.27 -4.71
C SER A 44 -6.05 -15.38 -4.76
N ALA A 45 -5.48 -15.89 -5.85
CA ALA A 45 -4.03 -16.05 -5.98
C ALA A 45 -3.30 -14.69 -5.95
N ALA A 46 -3.89 -13.64 -6.53
CA ALA A 46 -3.35 -12.29 -6.43
C ALA A 46 -3.40 -11.74 -4.99
N SER A 47 -4.45 -12.04 -4.23
CA SER A 47 -4.56 -11.65 -2.82
C SER A 47 -3.55 -12.38 -1.94
N ASP A 48 -3.33 -13.67 -2.20
CA ASP A 48 -2.34 -14.48 -1.50
C ASP A 48 -0.92 -13.97 -1.80
N LEU A 49 -0.63 -13.68 -3.08
CA LEU A 49 0.67 -13.12 -3.49
C LEU A 49 0.91 -11.72 -2.88
N ARG A 50 -0.12 -10.86 -2.84
CA ARG A 50 -0.05 -9.54 -2.21
C ARG A 50 0.34 -9.66 -0.73
N GLN A 51 -0.28 -10.61 -0.02
CA GLN A 51 0.00 -10.90 1.39
C GLN A 51 1.38 -11.51 1.58
N ASP A 52 1.81 -12.45 0.72
CA ASP A 52 3.16 -13.01 0.76
C ASP A 52 4.21 -11.92 0.61
N TYR A 53 4.06 -11.03 -0.37
CA TYR A 53 4.98 -9.93 -0.59
C TYR A 53 5.00 -8.93 0.57
N TRP A 54 3.84 -8.62 1.15
CA TRP A 54 3.80 -7.79 2.35
C TRP A 54 4.52 -8.44 3.54
N HIS A 55 4.24 -9.70 3.83
CA HIS A 55 4.88 -10.41 4.94
C HIS A 55 6.40 -10.55 4.76
N ARG A 56 6.88 -10.81 3.53
CA ARG A 56 8.30 -11.06 3.27
C ARG A 56 9.14 -9.80 3.11
N TYR A 57 8.56 -8.73 2.57
CA TYR A 57 9.31 -7.53 2.17
C TYR A 57 8.85 -6.26 2.90
N GLY A 58 7.87 -6.36 3.81
CA GLY A 58 7.27 -5.22 4.51
C GLY A 58 6.31 -4.38 3.66
N ALA A 59 6.33 -4.54 2.33
CA ALA A 59 5.43 -3.88 1.40
C ALA A 59 5.16 -4.75 0.17
N THR A 60 3.91 -4.80 -0.28
CA THR A 60 3.55 -5.46 -1.56
C THR A 60 4.34 -4.86 -2.72
N LEU A 61 4.56 -3.54 -2.74
CA LEU A 61 5.33 -2.87 -3.77
C LEU A 61 6.77 -3.40 -3.86
N ALA A 62 7.44 -3.59 -2.72
CA ALA A 62 8.80 -4.11 -2.70
C ALA A 62 8.88 -5.52 -3.33
N GLY A 63 7.93 -6.40 -3.01
CA GLY A 63 7.84 -7.71 -3.65
C GLY A 63 7.56 -7.63 -5.16
N LEU A 64 6.67 -6.73 -5.59
CA LEU A 64 6.41 -6.50 -7.02
C LEU A 64 7.67 -6.03 -7.76
N GLN A 65 8.44 -5.10 -7.19
CA GLN A 65 9.66 -4.61 -7.83
C GLN A 65 10.73 -5.70 -8.00
N ILE A 66 10.82 -6.63 -7.04
CA ILE A 66 11.81 -7.71 -7.04
C ILE A 66 11.42 -8.81 -8.03
N HIS A 67 10.17 -9.28 -7.98
CA HIS A 67 9.73 -10.47 -8.73
C HIS A 67 9.07 -10.17 -10.07
N HIS A 68 8.64 -8.92 -10.27
CA HIS A 68 7.95 -8.45 -11.47
C HIS A 68 8.49 -7.09 -11.93
N PRO A 69 9.80 -6.98 -12.25
CA PRO A 69 10.41 -5.71 -12.64
C PRO A 69 9.82 -5.10 -13.92
N GLU A 70 9.05 -5.87 -14.69
CA GLU A 70 8.27 -5.40 -15.85
C GLU A 70 7.06 -4.53 -15.48
N ILE A 71 6.64 -4.51 -14.21
CA ILE A 71 5.52 -3.69 -13.74
C ILE A 71 5.97 -2.24 -13.57
N ASP A 72 5.23 -1.31 -14.20
CA ASP A 72 5.39 0.12 -13.95
C ASP A 72 4.86 0.45 -12.54
N ILE A 73 5.76 0.84 -11.66
CA ILE A 73 5.47 1.22 -10.27
C ILE A 73 4.53 2.42 -10.22
N ALA A 74 4.71 3.40 -11.10
CA ALA A 74 3.87 4.60 -11.09
C ALA A 74 2.44 4.25 -11.47
N GLU A 75 2.25 3.34 -12.42
CA GLU A 75 0.93 2.79 -12.77
C GLU A 75 0.33 1.98 -11.61
N PHE A 76 1.10 1.07 -11.00
CA PHE A 76 0.65 0.32 -9.83
C PHE A 76 0.17 1.24 -8.72
N LEU A 77 0.94 2.28 -8.36
CA LEU A 77 0.58 3.22 -7.30
C LEU A 77 -0.69 4.00 -7.62
N ARG A 78 -0.83 4.51 -8.86
CA ARG A 78 -2.05 5.22 -9.29
C ARG A 78 -3.30 4.34 -9.20
N GLU A 79 -3.21 3.08 -9.61
CA GLU A 79 -4.38 2.18 -9.63
C GLU A 79 -4.70 1.56 -8.27
N SER A 80 -3.68 1.33 -7.45
CA SER A 80 -3.84 0.80 -6.09
C SER A 80 -4.28 1.86 -5.07
N HIS A 81 -4.02 3.14 -5.35
CA HIS A 81 -4.37 4.26 -4.46
C HIS A 81 -5.34 5.24 -5.15
N PRO A 82 -6.62 4.87 -5.31
CA PRO A 82 -7.62 5.75 -5.90
C PRO A 82 -7.90 6.94 -4.97
N ILE A 83 -7.18 8.05 -5.18
CA ILE A 83 -7.14 9.21 -4.27
C ILE A 83 -8.53 9.75 -3.94
N ASP A 84 -9.42 9.91 -4.91
CA ASP A 84 -10.78 10.43 -4.65
C ASP A 84 -11.56 9.53 -3.67
N ALA A 85 -11.46 8.21 -3.84
CA ALA A 85 -12.11 7.24 -2.96
C ALA A 85 -11.41 7.10 -1.60
N ILE A 86 -10.13 7.46 -1.51
CA ILE A 86 -9.35 7.49 -0.27
C ILE A 86 -9.73 8.73 0.55
N LEU A 87 -9.75 9.92 -0.07
CA LEU A 87 -10.03 11.17 0.62
C LEU A 87 -11.41 11.18 1.27
N THR A 88 -12.39 10.51 0.67
CA THR A 88 -13.74 10.34 1.25
C THR A 88 -13.78 9.45 2.50
N ARG A 89 -12.72 8.69 2.79
CA ARG A 89 -12.61 7.80 3.97
C ARG A 89 -11.57 8.25 4.99
N LEU A 90 -10.79 9.28 4.68
CA LEU A 90 -9.70 9.73 5.54
C LEU A 90 -10.26 10.54 6.72
N HIS A 91 -10.05 10.03 7.94
CA HIS A 91 -10.46 10.69 9.18
C HIS A 91 -9.30 10.69 10.17
N GLY A 92 -8.83 11.88 10.57
CA GLY A 92 -7.79 12.03 11.59
C GLY A 92 -8.32 11.77 13.01
N HIS A 93 -7.44 11.34 13.90
CA HIS A 93 -7.71 11.31 15.33
C HIS A 93 -7.12 12.57 15.97
N ALA A 94 -7.96 13.58 16.18
CA ALA A 94 -7.63 14.75 16.99
C ALA A 94 -8.10 14.55 18.42
#